data_AF-A0A2D4F4U7-F1
#
_entry.id   AF-A0A2D4F4U7-F1
#
_cell.length_a   1.000
_cell.length_b   1.000
_cell.length_c   1.000
_cell.angle_alpha   90.00
_cell.angle_beta   90.00
_cell.angle_gamma   90.00
#
_symmetry.space_group_name_H-M   'P 1'
#
loop_
_entity.id
_entity.type
_entity.pdbx_description
1 polymer ?
#
loop_
_entity_poly.entity_id
_entity_poly.type
_entity_poly.pdbx_seq_one_letter_code
_entity_poly.pdbx_strand_id
1 'polypeptide(L)'
;FKPMQRHLFLYAKILLFCKKREENTDGHEKSPSYSFKNSLKMSTVGITENVKGDSKKFEIWYNGREEVYIIQAASMELKNTWVSEIRKVLTGQLEACREASQLHQRITESVY
;
A
#
# COMPACT_ATOMS: atom_id res chain seq x y z
N PHE A 1 -11.31 -13.27 13.64
CA PHE A 1 -11.65 -12.10 12.81
C PHE A 1 -12.25 -12.55 11.49
N LYS A 2 -13.36 -11.96 11.05
CA LYS A 2 -13.98 -12.26 9.75
C LYS A 2 -13.25 -11.46 8.65
N PRO A 3 -12.74 -12.11 7.59
CA PRO A 3 -12.13 -11.41 6.46
C PRO A 3 -13.10 -10.40 5.85
N MET A 4 -12.59 -9.23 5.47
CA MET A 4 -13.38 -8.19 4.82
C MET A 4 -12.92 -8.00 3.38
N GLN A 5 -13.87 -7.98 2.44
CA GLN A 5 -13.55 -7.62 1.07
C GLN A 5 -13.28 -6.11 0.97
N ARG A 6 -12.12 -5.76 0.45
CA ARG A 6 -11.68 -4.38 0.19
C ARG A 6 -11.08 -4.29 -1.20
N HIS A 7 -11.33 -3.18 -1.86
CA HIS A 7 -10.60 -2.76 -3.05
C HIS A 7 -9.48 -1.84 -2.61
N LEU A 8 -8.25 -2.13 -3.02
CA LEU A 8 -7.06 -1.38 -2.63
C LEU A 8 -6.57 -0.56 -3.81
N PHE A 9 -6.23 0.70 -3.55
CA PHE A 9 -5.58 1.57 -4.54
C PHE A 9 -4.21 1.98 -4.02
N LEU A 10 -3.16 1.57 -4.73
CA LEU A 10 -1.79 1.97 -4.43
C LEU A 10 -1.43 3.23 -5.21
N TYR A 11 -1.06 4.28 -4.49
CA TYR A 11 -0.45 5.49 -5.04
C TYR A 11 0.92 5.71 -4.41
N ALA A 12 1.76 6.54 -5.04
CA ALA A 12 3.12 6.82 -4.58
C ALA A 12 3.20 7.34 -3.13
N LYS A 13 2.16 8.03 -2.65
CA LYS A 13 2.13 8.65 -1.30
C LYS A 13 1.11 8.02 -0.36
N ILE A 14 0.13 7.26 -0.87
CA ILE A 14 -0.99 6.79 -0.08
C ILE A 14 -1.52 5.45 -0.59
N LEU A 15 -1.87 4.55 0.32
CA LEU A 15 -2.59 3.32 0.03
C LEU A 15 -4.04 3.48 0.53
N LEU A 16 -5.01 3.39 -0.37
CA LEU A 16 -6.43 3.52 -0.02
C LEU A 16 -7.09 2.15 0.13
N PHE A 17 -7.92 2.05 1.16
CA PHE A 17 -8.82 0.93 1.40
C PHE A 17 -10.24 1.40 1.11
N CYS A 18 -10.89 0.73 0.16
CA CYS A 18 -12.24 1.05 -0.24
C CYS A 18 -13.14 -0.19 -0.17
N LYS A 19 -14.45 0.02 -0.03
CA LYS A 19 -15.48 -1.02 -0.23
C LYS A 19 -16.11 -0.79 -1.60
N LYS A 20 -16.07 -1.78 -2.48
CA LYS A 20 -16.84 -1.76 -3.74
C LYS A 20 -18.32 -1.65 -3.40
N ARG A 21 -19.03 -0.71 -4.02
CA ARG A 21 -20.49 -0.61 -3.90
C ARG A 21 -21.11 -1.65 -4.81
N GLU A 22 -22.10 -2.37 -4.28
CA GLU A 22 -22.99 -3.20 -5.11
C GLU A 22 -24.05 -2.26 -5.69
N GLU A 23 -24.22 -2.31 -6.99
CA GLU A 23 -25.20 -1.48 -7.67
C GLU A 23 -26.47 -2.30 -7.90
N ASN A 24 -27.54 -1.97 -7.19
CA ASN A 24 -28.86 -2.57 -7.36
C ASN A 24 -29.69 -1.68 -8.27
N THR A 25 -29.50 -1.70 -9.60
CA THR A 25 -30.48 -1.14 -10.55
C THR A 25 -30.25 -1.67 -11.96
N ASP A 26 -31.32 -2.16 -12.58
CA ASP A 26 -31.41 -2.55 -13.98
C ASP A 26 -31.16 -1.36 -14.92
N GLY A 27 -30.27 -1.54 -15.90
CA GLY A 27 -30.18 -0.70 -17.09
C GLY A 27 -29.07 0.35 -17.09
N HIS A 28 -28.22 0.24 -18.11
CA HIS A 28 -27.17 1.14 -18.58
C HIS A 28 -25.82 1.06 -17.87
N GLU A 29 -24.75 1.01 -18.67
CA GLU A 29 -23.34 0.94 -18.27
C GLU A 29 -23.03 1.83 -17.07
N LYS A 30 -22.64 1.23 -15.94
CA LYS A 30 -22.17 1.97 -14.78
C LYS A 30 -20.74 1.58 -14.44
N SER A 31 -19.91 2.61 -14.36
CA SER A 31 -18.52 2.49 -13.88
C SER A 31 -18.53 2.04 -12.41
N PRO A 32 -17.67 1.08 -12.01
CA PRO A 32 -17.62 0.61 -10.63
C PRO A 32 -17.42 1.76 -9.63
N SER A 33 -18.29 1.85 -8.62
CA SER A 33 -18.18 2.85 -7.56
C SER A 33 -17.59 2.29 -6.26
N TYR A 34 -16.80 3.10 -5.55
CA TYR A 34 -16.04 2.69 -4.37
C TYR A 34 -16.27 3.66 -3.20
N SER A 35 -16.61 3.14 -2.03
CA SER A 35 -16.67 3.92 -0.79
C SER A 35 -15.33 3.87 -0.07
N PHE A 36 -14.75 5.03 0.23
CA PHE A 36 -13.59 5.15 1.11
C PHE A 36 -13.83 4.47 2.47
N LYS A 37 -12.79 3.82 3.02
CA LYS A 37 -12.80 3.19 4.34
C LYS A 37 -11.60 3.55 5.19
N ASN A 38 -10.40 3.51 4.61
CA ASN A 38 -9.19 3.89 5.31
C ASN A 38 -8.10 4.31 4.32
N SER A 39 -7.05 4.95 4.81
CA SER A 39 -5.85 5.27 4.04
C SER A 39 -4.60 5.16 4.90
N LEU A 40 -3.52 4.66 4.30
CA LEU A 40 -2.21 4.60 4.94
C LEU A 40 -1.24 5.49 4.16
N LYS A 41 -0.53 6.38 4.85
CA LYS A 41 0.58 7.14 4.24
C LYS A 41 1.72 6.19 3.96
N MET A 42 2.21 6.17 2.72
CA MET A 42 3.28 5.24 2.32
C MET A 42 4.59 5.46 3.11
N SER A 43 4.82 6.67 3.61
CA SER A 43 5.99 7.03 4.44
C SER A 43 6.12 6.23 5.75
N THR A 44 5.05 5.60 6.21
CA THR A 44 5.00 4.84 7.47
C THR A 44 4.44 3.42 7.27
N VAL A 45 4.31 3.00 6.01
CA VAL A 45 3.93 1.64 5.62
C VAL A 45 5.18 0.78 5.52
N GLY A 46 5.06 -0.47 5.97
CA GLY A 46 5.95 -1.54 5.55
C GLY A 46 5.19 -2.81 5.21
N ILE A 47 5.93 -3.81 4.72
CA ILE A 47 5.33 -5.06 4.25
C ILE A 47 6.02 -6.29 4.84
N THR A 48 5.30 -7.40 4.90
CA THR A 48 5.87 -8.73 5.11
C THR A 48 5.36 -9.64 4.00
N GLU A 49 6.29 -10.12 3.18
CA GLU A 49 5.95 -10.79 1.93
C GLU A 49 5.34 -12.18 2.13
N ASN A 50 5.80 -12.90 3.16
CA ASN A 50 5.44 -14.30 3.35
C ASN A 50 4.69 -14.47 4.67
N VAL A 51 3.46 -14.99 4.57
CA VAL A 51 2.64 -15.37 5.71
C VAL A 51 2.57 -16.90 5.76
N LYS A 52 2.81 -17.49 6.94
CA LYS A 52 2.77 -18.95 7.11
C LYS A 52 1.38 -19.49 6.78
N GLY A 53 1.33 -20.58 6.03
CA GLY A 53 0.10 -21.33 5.73
C GLY A 53 -0.71 -20.83 4.52
N ASP A 54 -0.33 -19.74 3.84
CA ASP A 54 -0.96 -19.34 2.57
C ASP A 54 0.00 -18.49 1.72
N SER A 55 0.44 -19.04 0.59
CA SER A 55 1.37 -18.37 -0.34
C SER A 55 0.77 -17.17 -1.06
N LYS A 56 -0.56 -17.00 -1.02
CA LYS A 56 -1.27 -15.85 -1.60
C LYS A 56 -1.47 -14.71 -0.59
N LYS A 57 -0.99 -14.87 0.64
CA LYS A 57 -1.08 -13.86 1.69
C LYS A 57 0.22 -13.07 1.83
N PHE A 58 0.06 -11.79 2.13
CA PHE A 58 1.12 -10.89 2.55
C PHE A 58 0.55 -9.93 3.60
N GLU A 59 1.43 -9.24 4.32
CA GLU A 59 1.04 -8.24 5.30
C GLU A 59 1.43 -6.85 4.84
N ILE A 60 0.55 -5.90 5.11
CA ILE A 60 0.85 -4.48 5.13
C ILE A 60 0.74 -4.05 6.58
N TRP A 61 1.79 -3.46 7.12
CA TRP A 61 1.79 -2.95 8.48
C TRP A 61 2.07 -1.45 8.48
N TYR A 62 1.54 -0.76 9.48
CA TYR A 62 1.58 0.69 9.59
C TYR A 62 2.05 1.11 10.99
N ASN A 63 2.78 2.24 11.06
CA ASN A 63 3.28 2.85 12.29
C ASN A 63 3.97 1.84 13.23
N GLY A 64 5.04 1.20 12.78
CA GLY A 64 5.78 0.25 13.62
C GLY A 64 5.00 -1.02 13.98
N ARG A 65 4.03 -1.42 13.14
CA ARG A 65 3.12 -2.58 13.34
C ARG A 65 2.04 -2.39 14.39
N GLU A 66 1.70 -1.16 14.76
CA GLU A 66 0.48 -0.87 15.53
C GLU A 66 -0.77 -1.33 14.78
N GLU A 67 -0.79 -1.20 13.46
CA GLU A 67 -1.81 -1.78 12.60
C GLU A 67 -1.18 -2.79 11.64
N VAL A 68 -1.78 -4.00 11.55
CA VAL A 68 -1.35 -5.06 10.63
C VAL A 68 -2.54 -5.56 9.83
N TYR A 69 -2.44 -5.45 8.51
CA TYR A 69 -3.42 -5.89 7.54
C TYR A 69 -2.90 -7.13 6.82
N ILE A 70 -3.53 -8.28 7.06
CA ILE A 70 -3.26 -9.50 6.28
C ILE A 70 -4.12 -9.45 5.02
N ILE A 71 -3.47 -9.33 3.86
CA ILE A 71 -4.12 -9.30 2.55
C ILE A 71 -3.98 -10.66 1.91
N GLN A 72 -5.11 -11.23 1.48
CA GLN A 72 -5.15 -12.43 0.66
C GLN A 72 -5.48 -12.01 -0.78
N ALA A 73 -4.52 -12.18 -1.69
CA ALA A 73 -4.75 -11.91 -3.11
C ALA A 73 -5.57 -13.04 -3.77
N ALA A 74 -6.16 -12.74 -4.93
CA ALA A 74 -6.90 -13.73 -5.71
C ALA A 74 -5.99 -14.86 -6.22
N SER A 75 -4.75 -14.54 -6.59
CA SER A 75 -3.73 -15.47 -7.09
C SER A 75 -2.35 -15.13 -6.55
N MET A 76 -1.39 -16.05 -6.70
CA MET A 76 -0.01 -15.85 -6.27
C MET A 76 0.69 -14.78 -7.13
N GLU A 77 0.38 -14.74 -8.42
CA GLU A 77 0.88 -13.74 -9.37
C GLU A 77 0.44 -12.35 -8.91
N LEU A 78 -0.85 -12.19 -8.58
CA LEU A 78 -1.37 -10.91 -8.10
C LEU A 78 -0.72 -10.50 -6.77
N LYS A 79 -0.51 -11.44 -5.85
CA LYS A 79 0.26 -11.17 -4.62
C LYS A 79 1.66 -10.67 -4.94
N ASN A 80 2.37 -11.32 -5.87
CA ASN A 80 3.73 -10.94 -6.24
C ASN A 80 3.77 -9.57 -6.92
N THR A 81 2.81 -9.25 -7.78
CA THR A 81 2.65 -7.90 -8.36
C THR A 81 2.47 -6.85 -7.26
N TRP A 82 1.56 -7.08 -6.30
CA TRP A 82 1.35 -6.16 -5.18
C TRP A 82 2.61 -5.94 -4.34
N VAL A 83 3.30 -7.01 -3.97
CA VAL A 83 4.55 -6.93 -3.21
C VAL A 83 5.61 -6.16 -4.00
N SER A 84 5.77 -6.44 -5.29
CA SER A 84 6.71 -5.74 -6.17
C SER A 84 6.42 -4.25 -6.24
N GLU A 85 5.17 -3.86 -6.53
CA GLU A 85 4.81 -2.44 -6.67
C GLU A 85 4.94 -1.67 -5.36
N ILE A 86 4.58 -2.27 -4.22
CA ILE A 86 4.81 -1.64 -2.92
C ILE A 86 6.31 -1.47 -2.65
N ARG A 87 7.14 -2.48 -2.94
CA ARG A 87 8.60 -2.38 -2.79
C ARG A 87 9.17 -1.25 -3.65
N LYS A 88 8.73 -1.10 -4.91
CA LYS A 88 9.16 0.00 -5.78
C LYS A 88 8.86 1.36 -5.16
N VAL A 89 7.65 1.55 -4.60
CA VAL A 89 7.29 2.81 -3.92
C VAL A 89 8.19 3.05 -2.71
N LEU A 90 8.41 2.05 -1.86
CA LEU A 90 9.24 2.19 -0.66
C LEU A 90 10.72 2.44 -0.99
N THR A 91 11.27 1.75 -1.99
CA THR A 91 12.66 1.97 -2.45
C THR A 91 12.82 3.38 -2.99
N GLY A 92 11.90 3.86 -3.84
CA GLY A 92 11.95 5.22 -4.35
C GLY A 92 11.84 6.29 -3.25
N GLN A 93 11.06 6.03 -2.20
CA GLN A 93 11.01 6.92 -1.02
C GLN A 93 12.33 6.93 -0.23
N LEU A 94 12.97 5.77 -0.08
CA LEU A 94 14.27 5.67 0.59
C LEU A 94 15.36 6.42 -0.17
N GLU A 95 15.41 6.26 -1.50
CA GLU A 95 16.36 6.96 -2.38
C GLU A 95 16.17 8.48 -2.27
N ALA A 96 14.94 8.97 -2.39
CA ALA A 96 14.64 10.40 -2.24
C ALA A 96 15.02 10.95 -0.85
N CYS A 97 14.79 10.17 0.22
CA CYS A 97 15.17 10.56 1.58
C CYS A 97 16.70 10.64 1.74
N ARG A 98 17.43 9.70 1.13
CA ARG A 98 18.89 9.69 1.11
C ARG A 98 19.45 10.91 0.37
N GLU A 99 18.92 11.21 -0.81
CA GLU A 99 19.33 12.38 -1.60
C GLU A 99 19.08 13.69 -0.85
N ALA A 100 17.90 13.83 -0.24
CA ALA A 100 17.56 15.01 0.56
C ALA A 100 18.52 15.20 1.75
N SER A 101 18.89 14.11 2.42
CA SER A 101 19.83 14.14 3.55
C SER A 101 21.24 14.55 3.11
N GLN A 102 21.70 14.05 1.96
CA GLN A 102 23.00 14.43 1.39
C GLN A 102 23.03 15.89 0.95
N LEU A 103 21.97 16.39 0.33
CA LEU A 103 21.86 17.79 -0.06
C LEU A 103 21.90 18.70 1.18
N HIS A 104 21.16 18.33 2.23
CA HIS A 104 21.18 19.07 3.50
C HIS A 104 22.58 19.16 4.08
N GLN A 105 23.31 18.03 4.14
CA GLN A 105 24.68 18.01 4.63
C GLN A 105 25.62 18.92 3.82
N ARG A 106 25.56 18.85 2.48
CA ARG A 106 26.38 19.71 1.60
C ARG A 106 26.09 21.20 1.82
N ILE A 107 24.82 21.56 2.00
CA ILE A 107 24.45 22.96 2.27
C ILE A 107 25.03 23.40 3.61
N THR A 108 24.87 22.59 4.65
CA THR A 108 25.43 22.90 5.98
C THR A 108 26.94 23.07 5.93
N GLU A 109 27.66 22.18 5.26
CA GLU A 109 29.13 22.27 5.08
C GLU A 109 29.57 23.46 4.22
N SER A 110 28.71 24.02 3.37
CA SER A 110 29.05 25.20 2.54
C SER A 110 28.80 26.54 3.23
N VAL A 111 28.02 26.54 4.31
CA VAL A 111 27.63 27.73 5.08
C VAL A 111 28.57 27.95 6.28
N TYR A 112 29.34 26.94 6.68
CA TYR A 112 30.42 27.00 7.66
C TYR A 112 31.78 26.94 6.98
#